data_AF-A0A127PZ39-F1
#
_entry.id   AF-A0A127PZ39-F1
#
_cell.length_a   1.000
_cell.length_b   1.000
_cell.length_c   1.000
_cell.angle_alpha   90.00
_cell.angle_beta   90.00
_cell.angle_gamma   90.00
#
_symmetry.space_group_name_H-M   'P 1'
#
loop_
_entity.id
_entity.type
_entity.pdbx_description
1 polymer ?
#
loop_
_entity_poly.entity_id
_entity_poly.type
_entity_poly.pdbx_seq_one_letter_code
_entity_poly.pdbx_strand_id
1 'polypeptide(L)' 'MRDFARLVDLIEGIVDFEHGPNISPEGLSKGYTHAVMITFSSQAFRDAYLIHAAHLAFVARLKPWFDEVLVFDYGI' A
#
# COMPACT_ATOMS: atom_id res chain seq x y z
N MET A 1 -0.56 8.79 6.51
CA MET A 1 -1.03 7.54 7.17
C MET A 1 -2.55 7.51 7.37
N ARG A 2 -3.20 8.56 7.90
CA ARG A 2 -4.69 8.63 7.99
C ARG A 2 -5.44 8.41 6.66
N ASP A 3 -4.85 8.81 5.54
CA ASP A 3 -5.48 8.69 4.23
C ASP A 3 -5.52 7.26 3.68
N PHE A 4 -4.62 6.37 4.13
CA PHE A 4 -4.67 4.96 3.74
C PHE A 4 -5.81 4.22 4.43
N ALA A 5 -6.06 4.51 5.72
CA ALA A 5 -7.18 3.91 6.45
C ALA A 5 -8.54 4.19 5.77
N ARG A 6 -8.66 5.34 5.09
CA ARG A 6 -9.87 5.68 4.34
C ARG A 6 -10.01 4.89 3.03
N LEU A 7 -8.94 4.33 2.47
CA LEU A 7 -9.05 3.48 1.27
C LEU A 7 -9.77 2.17 1.58
N VAL A 8 -9.58 1.63 2.79
CA VAL A 8 -10.28 0.43 3.28
C VAL A 8 -11.80 0.65 3.27
N ASP A 9 -12.26 1.83 3.70
CA ASP A 9 -13.69 2.17 3.72
C ASP A 9 -14.28 2.45 2.32
N LEU A 10 -13.43 2.78 1.33
CA LEU A 10 -13.86 3.29 0.02
C LEU A 10 -13.77 2.26 -1.10
N ILE A 11 -13.01 1.18 -0.92
CA ILE A 11 -12.72 0.23 -1.99
C ILE A 11 -13.07 -1.18 -1.52
N GLU A 12 -14.04 -1.77 -2.21
CA GLU A 12 -14.49 -3.13 -1.95
C GLU A 12 -13.35 -4.15 -2.08
N GLY A 13 -13.31 -5.11 -1.17
CA GLY A 13 -12.40 -6.24 -1.23
C GLY A 13 -11.04 -6.05 -0.56
N ILE A 14 -10.73 -4.85 -0.05
CA ILE A 14 -9.66 -4.67 0.95
C ILE A 14 -10.16 -5.22 2.28
N VAL A 15 -9.47 -6.21 2.84
CA VAL A 15 -9.86 -6.87 4.10
C VAL A 15 -8.93 -6.56 5.25
N ASP A 16 -7.72 -6.08 4.97
CA ASP A 16 -6.79 -5.63 6.00
C ASP A 16 -5.82 -4.58 5.46
N PHE A 17 -5.30 -3.77 6.36
CA PHE A 17 -4.36 -2.71 6.06
C PHE A 17 -3.40 -2.47 7.22
N GLU A 18 -2.10 -2.64 6.95
CA GLU A 18 -1.04 -2.44 7.92
C GLU A 18 0.04 -1.52 7.35
N HIS A 19 0.68 -0.73 8.22
CA HIS A 19 1.84 0.06 7.83
C HIS A 19 2.69 0.42 9.04
N GLY A 20 3.96 0.74 8.79
CA GLY A 20 4.87 1.17 9.85
C GLY A 20 6.26 1.51 9.35
N PRO A 21 7.09 2.14 10.20
CA PRO A 21 8.50 2.32 9.90
C PRO A 21 9.21 0.96 9.91
N ASN A 22 10.26 0.84 9.10
CA ASN A 22 11.19 -0.27 9.16
C ASN A 22 11.95 -0.23 10.50
N ILE A 23 11.92 -1.35 11.22
CA ILE A 23 12.62 -1.53 12.50
C ILE A 23 13.66 -2.67 12.44
N SER A 24 13.96 -3.20 11.25
CA SER A 24 14.96 -4.27 11.13
C SER A 24 16.37 -3.74 11.45
N PRO A 25 17.10 -4.39 12.39
CA PRO A 25 18.46 -4.01 12.72
C PRO A 25 19.51 -4.57 11.73
N GLU A 26 19.09 -5.37 10.75
CA GLU A 26 20.01 -6.19 9.92
C GLU A 26 20.71 -5.38 8.82
N GLY A 27 20.29 -4.13 8.56
CA GLY A 27 20.90 -3.26 7.56
C GLY A 27 20.63 -3.66 6.11
N LEU A 28 19.74 -4.64 5.87
CA LEU A 28 19.44 -5.18 4.54
C LEU A 28 18.27 -4.49 3.83
N SER A 29 17.66 -3.49 4.45
CA SER A 29 16.46 -2.82 3.95
C SER A 29 16.69 -1.89 2.76
N LYS A 30 17.93 -1.80 2.23
CA LYS A 30 18.28 -1.01 1.03
C LYS A 30 17.78 0.45 1.06
N GLY A 31 17.78 1.08 2.23
CA GLY A 31 17.32 2.47 2.38
C GLY A 31 15.80 2.65 2.48
N TYR A 32 14.99 1.60 2.31
CA TYR A 32 13.55 1.68 2.53
C TYR A 32 13.24 1.89 4.02
N THR A 33 12.43 2.91 4.31
CA THR A 33 12.18 3.39 5.69
C THR A 33 10.82 3.00 6.24
N HIS A 34 9.87 2.62 5.38
CA HIS A 34 8.51 2.28 5.76
C HIS A 34 8.02 1.09 4.94
N ALA A 35 7.11 0.32 5.52
CA ALA A 35 6.36 -0.73 4.85
C ALA A 35 4.86 -0.42 4.91
N VAL A 36 4.15 -0.84 3.87
CA VAL A 36 2.70 -0.80 3.77
C VAL A 36 2.25 -2.15 3.22
N MET A 37 1.28 -2.78 3.86
CA MET A 37 0.66 -4.03 3.42
C MET A 37 -0.85 -3.80 3.26
N ILE A 38 -1.39 -4.23 2.12
CA ILE A 38 -2.83 -4.23 1.87
C ILE A 38 -3.22 -5.67 1.56
N THR A 39 -4.16 -6.21 2.33
CA THR A 39 -4.68 -7.56 2.09
C THR A 39 -5.97 -7.45 1.31
N PHE A 40 -6.05 -8.18 0.20
CA PHE A 40 -7.26 -8.29 -0.61
C PHE A 40 -7.89 -9.67 -0.44
N SER A 41 -9.22 -9.72 -0.47
CA SER A 41 -9.97 -10.99 -0.46
C SER A 41 -9.77 -11.82 -1.73
N SER A 42 -9.35 -11.21 -2.85
CA SER A 42 -8.96 -11.90 -4.07
C SER A 42 -8.08 -11.03 -4.97
N GLN A 43 -7.39 -11.66 -5.92
CA GLN A 43 -6.63 -10.94 -6.96
C GLN A 43 -7.53 -10.04 -7.82
N ALA A 44 -8.80 -10.41 -8.04
CA ALA A 44 -9.73 -9.58 -8.80
C ALA A 44 -10.02 -8.24 -8.10
N PHE A 45 -10.12 -8.23 -6.76
CA PHE A 45 -10.26 -6.99 -6.01
C PHE A 45 -8.98 -6.14 -5.98
N ARG A 46 -7.80 -6.78 -5.97
CA ARG A 46 -6.50 -6.09 -6.16
C ARG A 46 -6.47 -5.40 -7.53
N ASP A 47 -6.89 -6.09 -8.59
CA ASP A 47 -6.91 -5.53 -9.95
C ASP A 47 -7.89 -4.35 -10.05
N ALA A 48 -9.07 -4.45 -9.44
CA ALA A 48 -10.04 -3.36 -9.37
C ALA A 48 -9.50 -2.15 -8.58
N TYR A 49 -8.79 -2.40 -7.47
CA TYR A 49 -8.15 -1.38 -6.63
C TYR A 49 -7.13 -0.54 -7.44
N LEU A 50 -6.29 -1.18 -8.26
CA LEU A 50 -5.22 -0.49 -9.02
C LEU A 50 -5.74 0.59 -9.98
N ILE A 51 -6.94 0.39 -10.54
CA ILE A 51 -7.57 1.35 -11.46
C ILE A 51 -8.62 2.25 -10.78
N HIS A 52 -8.87 2.05 -9.49
CA HIS A 52 -9.92 2.78 -8.78
C HIS A 52 -9.57 4.27 -8.64
N ALA A 53 -10.53 5.16 -8.92
CA ALA A 53 -10.30 6.61 -8.89
C ALA A 53 -9.75 7.12 -7.56
N ALA A 54 -10.21 6.55 -6.43
CA ALA A 54 -9.70 6.91 -5.10
C ALA A 54 -8.23 6.51 -4.90
N HIS A 55 -7.82 5.33 -5.40
CA HIS A 55 -6.41 4.92 -5.39
C HIS A 55 -5.58 5.87 -6.25
N LEU A 56 -6.01 6.16 -7.48
CA LEU A 56 -5.22 6.99 -8.39
C LEU A 56 -5.02 8.40 -7.82
N ALA A 57 -6.07 9.00 -7.25
CA ALA A 57 -5.98 10.28 -6.55
C ALA A 57 -5.06 10.21 -5.32
N PHE A 58 -5.09 9.10 -4.60
CA PHE A 58 -4.23 8.85 -3.46
C PHE A 58 -2.74 8.79 -3.86
N VAL A 59 -2.39 7.99 -4.87
CA VAL A 59 -1.02 7.88 -5.39
C VAL A 59 -0.52 9.22 -5.93
N ALA A 60 -1.36 9.96 -6.66
CA ALA A 60 -0.99 11.28 -7.17
C ALA A 60 -0.60 12.26 -6.06
N ARG A 61 -1.27 12.20 -4.90
CA ARG A 61 -0.93 13.04 -3.74
C ARG A 61 0.32 12.61 -3.00
N LEU A 62 0.58 11.30 -2.91
CA LEU A 62 1.71 10.78 -2.14
C LEU A 62 3.02 10.68 -2.92
N LYS A 63 2.97 10.44 -4.24
CA LYS A 63 4.16 10.25 -5.07
C LYS A 63 5.24 11.34 -4.90
N PRO A 64 4.91 12.64 -4.76
CA PRO A 64 5.92 13.68 -4.55
C PRO A 64 6.69 13.57 -3.23
N TRP A 65 6.22 12.76 -2.27
CA TRP A 65 6.81 12.60 -0.94
C TRP A 65 7.68 11.34 -0.83
N PHE A 66 7.81 10.55 -1.91
CA PHE A 66 8.58 9.32 -1.92
C PHE A 66 9.78 9.46 -2.87
N ASP A 67 10.97 9.15 -2.37
CA ASP A 67 12.18 9.07 -3.19
C ASP A 67 12.17 7.81 -4.08
N GLU A 68 11.80 6.66 -3.49
CA GLU A 68 11.73 5.37 -4.17
C GLU A 68 10.56 4.54 -3.63
N VAL A 69 9.95 3.71 -4.50
CA VAL A 69 8.84 2.81 -4.14
C VAL A 69 9.07 1.45 -4.79
N LEU A 70 9.04 0.39 -3.97
CA LEU A 70 9.02 -1.01 -4.40
C LEU A 70 7.66 -1.61 -4.08
N VAL A 71 7.05 -2.26 -5.07
CA VAL A 71 5.74 -2.92 -4.93
C VAL A 71 5.87 -4.36 -5.43
N PHE A 72 5.30 -5.29 -4.69
CA PHE A 72 5.14 -6.69 -5.09
C PHE A 72 3.83 -7.22 -4.55
N ASP A 73 3.16 -8.05 -5.33
CA ASP A 73 1.96 -8.76 -4.94
C ASP A 73 2.29 -10.24 -4.80
N TYR A 74 1.75 -10.89 -3.77
CA TYR A 74 1.92 -12.32 -3.56
C TYR A 74 0.59 -12.95 -3.14
N GLY A 75 0.42 -14.22 -3.53
CA GLY A 75 -0.71 -15.04 -3.08
C GLY A 75 -0.31 -15.91 -1.88
N ILE A 76 -1.32 -16.28 -1.09
CA ILE A 76 -1.25 -17.31 -0.05
C ILE A 76 -2.24 -18.41 -0.43
#